data_AF-A0AAI9W3M1-F1
#
_entry.id   AF-A0AAI9W3M1-F1
#
_cell.length_a   1.000
_cell.length_b   1.000
_cell.length_c   1.000
_cell.angle_alpha   90.00
_cell.angle_beta   90.00
_cell.angle_gamma   90.00
#
_symmetry.space_group_name_H-M   'P 1'
#
loop_
_entity.id
_entity.type
_entity.pdbx_description
1 polymer ?
#
loop_
_entity_poly.entity_id
_entity_poly.type
_entity_poly.pdbx_seq_one_letter_code
_entity_poly.pdbx_strand_id
1 'polypeptide(L)'
;MFRLHAEYDTAGDQQQAIDQLVEQLEAGQERCVLLGVTGSGKTFAMAKVIEKLQIPTLILSHNKTLARQLWQEMSELFPENAVEY
;
A
#
# COMPACT_ATOMS: atom_id res chain seq x y z
N MET A 1 12.85 -8.27 3.56
CA MET A 1 11.47 -8.75 3.37
C MET A 1 10.55 -7.77 4.07
N PHE A 2 9.55 -7.22 3.37
CA PHE A 2 8.51 -6.38 3.96
C PHE A 2 7.53 -7.25 4.76
N ARG A 3 7.17 -6.82 5.96
CA ARG A 3 6.28 -7.54 6.86
C ARG A 3 5.22 -6.59 7.40
N LEU A 4 3.97 -6.81 7.02
CA LEU A 4 2.89 -5.93 7.42
C LEU A 4 2.33 -6.36 8.78
N HIS A 5 2.17 -5.38 9.67
CA HIS A 5 1.56 -5.54 10.98
C HIS A 5 0.22 -4.81 10.97
N ALA A 6 -0.87 -5.53 11.17
CA ALA A 6 -2.20 -4.95 11.33
C ALA A 6 -3.07 -5.83 12.22
N GLU A 7 -3.91 -5.19 13.03
CA GLU A 7 -4.89 -5.87 13.90
C GLU A 7 -6.15 -6.32 13.15
N TYR A 8 -6.27 -5.93 11.88
CA TYR A 8 -7.41 -6.18 11.01
C TYR A 8 -6.95 -6.69 9.65
N ASP A 9 -7.83 -7.43 8.98
CA ASP A 9 -7.59 -7.95 7.63
C ASP A 9 -8.33 -7.11 6.58
N THR A 10 -8.12 -7.45 5.31
CA THR A 10 -8.85 -6.88 4.18
C THR A 10 -10.35 -7.13 4.31
N ALA A 11 -11.14 -6.17 3.84
CA ALA A 11 -12.61 -6.23 3.92
C ALA A 11 -13.27 -5.97 2.57
N GLY A 12 -14.39 -6.65 2.32
CA GLY A 12 -15.18 -6.49 1.09
C GLY A 12 -14.35 -6.69 -0.17
N ASP A 13 -14.53 -5.81 -1.15
CA ASP A 13 -13.86 -5.90 -2.47
C ASP A 13 -12.38 -5.49 -2.44
N GLN A 14 -11.84 -5.10 -1.28
CA GLN A 14 -10.47 -4.65 -1.15
C GLN A 14 -9.46 -5.75 -1.51
N GLN A 15 -9.71 -6.99 -1.10
CA GLN A 15 -8.83 -8.13 -1.39
C GLN A 15 -8.74 -8.38 -2.91
N GLN A 16 -9.89 -8.34 -3.60
CA GLN A 16 -9.94 -8.50 -5.05
C GLN A 16 -9.18 -7.38 -5.77
N ALA A 17 -9.31 -6.13 -5.32
CA ALA A 17 -8.58 -4.99 -5.91
C ALA A 17 -7.06 -5.11 -5.68
N ILE A 18 -6.62 -5.60 -4.53
CA ILE A 18 -5.20 -5.87 -4.23
C ILE A 18 -4.67 -6.96 -5.16
N ASP A 19 -5.37 -8.09 -5.27
CA ASP A 19 -4.91 -9.22 -6.07
C ASP A 19 -4.83 -8.86 -7.56
N GLN A 20 -5.85 -8.16 -8.08
CA GLN A 20 -5.83 -7.66 -9.45
C GLN A 20 -4.65 -6.71 -9.71
N LEU A 21 -4.33 -5.84 -8.75
CA LEU A 21 -3.22 -4.90 -8.87
C LEU A 21 -1.86 -5.62 -8.84
N VAL A 22 -1.71 -6.62 -7.98
CA VAL A 22 -0.51 -7.47 -7.91
C VAL A 22 -0.32 -8.24 -9.21
N GLU A 23 -1.36 -8.90 -9.72
CA GLU A 23 -1.31 -9.64 -10.99
C GLU A 23 -0.90 -8.75 -12.16
N GLN A 24 -1.44 -7.53 -12.25
CA GLN A 24 -1.05 -6.58 -13.30
C GLN A 24 0.42 -6.18 -13.20
N LEU A 25 0.91 -5.90 -11.98
CA LEU A 25 2.29 -5.50 -11.76
C LEU A 25 3.27 -6.66 -12.04
N GLU A 26 2.93 -7.88 -11.65
CA GLU A 26 3.72 -9.10 -11.96
C GLU A 26 3.71 -9.42 -13.46
N ALA A 27 2.62 -9.09 -14.17
CA ALA A 27 2.54 -9.19 -15.63
C ALA A 27 3.37 -8.11 -16.37
N GLY A 28 4.09 -7.26 -15.64
CA GLY A 28 4.94 -6.21 -16.21
C GLY A 28 4.17 -4.98 -16.69
N GLN A 29 2.92 -4.79 -16.26
CA GLN A 29 2.15 -3.61 -16.60
C GLN A 29 2.77 -2.37 -15.95
N GLU A 30 3.20 -1.41 -16.78
CA GLU A 30 3.89 -0.21 -16.29
C GLU A 30 2.99 0.74 -15.49
N ARG A 31 1.67 0.72 -15.74
CA ARG A 31 0.71 1.65 -15.16
C ARG A 31 -0.54 0.92 -14.71
N CYS A 32 -0.75 0.90 -13.40
CA CYS A 32 -1.93 0.33 -12.78
C CYS A 32 -2.65 1.40 -11.95
N VAL A 33 -3.96 1.24 -11.78
CA VAL A 33 -4.80 2.21 -11.07
C VAL A 33 -5.62 1.48 -10.01
N LEU A 34 -5.44 1.86 -8.76
CA LEU A 34 -6.30 1.43 -7.66
C LEU A 34 -7.52 2.35 -7.56
N LEU A 35 -8.65 1.92 -8.12
CA LEU A 35 -9.91 2.66 -8.01
C LEU A 35 -10.52 2.44 -6.61
N GLY A 36 -10.56 3.48 -5.78
CA GLY A 36 -11.10 3.38 -4.43
C GLY A 36 -11.74 4.69 -3.94
N VAL A 37 -12.92 4.58 -3.35
CA VAL A 37 -13.63 5.72 -2.74
C VAL A 37 -12.91 6.24 -1.49
N THR A 38 -13.24 7.45 -1.04
CA THR A 38 -12.69 8.00 0.21
C THR A 38 -13.11 7.12 1.40
N GLY A 39 -12.18 6.85 2.31
CA GLY A 39 -12.43 6.00 3.49
C GLY A 39 -12.30 4.49 3.26
N SER A 40 -12.04 4.02 2.04
CA SER A 40 -11.92 2.58 1.72
C SER A 40 -10.57 1.95 2.13
N GLY A 41 -9.77 2.60 2.98
CA GLY A 41 -8.48 2.07 3.41
C GLY A 41 -7.43 1.91 2.30
N LYS A 42 -7.29 2.89 1.39
CA LYS A 42 -6.34 2.83 0.26
C LYS A 42 -4.88 2.65 0.72
N THR A 43 -4.46 3.28 1.80
CA THR A 43 -3.10 3.11 2.34
C THR A 43 -2.84 1.65 2.72
N PHE A 44 -3.78 1.03 3.44
CA PHE A 44 -3.69 -0.38 3.82
C PHE A 44 -3.64 -1.32 2.60
N ALA A 45 -4.47 -1.05 1.59
CA ALA A 45 -4.44 -1.81 0.35
C ALA A 45 -3.07 -1.71 -0.35
N MET A 46 -2.51 -0.50 -0.46
CA MET A 46 -1.17 -0.32 -1.02
C MET A 46 -0.08 -0.99 -0.18
N ALA A 47 -0.20 -0.98 1.15
CA ALA A 47 0.71 -1.69 2.03
C ALA A 47 0.68 -3.21 1.79
N LYS A 48 -0.51 -3.80 1.62
CA LYS A 48 -0.65 -5.22 1.22
C LYS A 48 -0.01 -5.52 -0.13
N VAL A 49 -0.10 -4.61 -1.10
CA VAL A 49 0.58 -4.75 -2.40
C VAL A 49 2.10 -4.74 -2.23
N ILE A 50 2.64 -3.81 -1.42
CA ILE A 50 4.08 -3.73 -1.11
C ILE A 50 4.55 -5.02 -0.41
N GLU A 51 3.78 -5.52 0.56
CA GLU A 51 4.04 -6.79 1.24
C GLU A 51 4.04 -7.98 0.25
N LYS A 52 3.13 -8.02 -0.72
CA LYS A 52 3.10 -9.14 -1.69
C LYS A 52 4.26 -9.08 -2.69
N LEU A 53 4.56 -7.91 -3.23
CA LEU A 53 5.57 -7.74 -4.29
C LEU A 53 7.01 -7.74 -3.78
N GLN A 54 7.23 -7.42 -2.50
CA GLN A 54 8.56 -7.40 -1.89
C GLN A 54 9.58 -6.47 -2.59
N ILE A 55 9.10 -5.35 -3.15
CA ILE A 55 9.92 -4.38 -3.89
C ILE A 55 10.07 -3.06 -3.12
N PRO A 56 11.27 -2.44 -3.11
CA PRO A 56 11.44 -1.07 -2.62
C PRO A 56 10.49 -0.11 -3.33
N THR A 57 9.75 0.68 -2.56
CA THR A 57 8.64 1.48 -3.08
C THR A 57 8.80 2.96 -2.71
N LEU A 58 8.59 3.85 -3.69
CA LEU A 58 8.54 5.29 -3.49
C LEU A 58 7.08 5.76 -3.51
N ILE A 59 6.63 6.39 -2.43
CA ILE A 59 5.28 6.96 -2.32
C ILE A 59 5.38 8.47 -2.52
N LEU A 60 4.72 8.99 -3.56
CA LEU A 60 4.66 10.41 -3.86
C LEU A 60 3.31 10.99 -3.43
N SER A 61 3.36 12.13 -2.74
CA SER A 61 2.17 12.89 -2.34
C SER A 61 2.29 14.34 -2.80
N HIS A 62 1.15 14.94 -3.14
CA HIS A 62 1.10 16.29 -3.70
C HIS A 62 1.32 17.41 -2.65
N ASN A 63 1.31 17.08 -1.36
CA ASN A 63 1.57 18.05 -0.29
C ASN A 63 2.28 17.42 0.92
N LYS A 64 2.94 18.26 1.72
CA LYS A 64 3.74 17.82 2.87
C LYS A 64 2.92 17.20 3.99
N THR A 65 1.70 17.69 4.22
CA THR A 65 0.81 17.20 5.28
C THR A 65 0.42 15.75 5.03
N LEU A 66 -0.05 15.44 3.83
CA LEU A 66 -0.40 14.08 3.42
C LEU A 66 0.82 13.18 3.33
N ALA A 67 1.96 13.69 2.87
CA ALA A 67 3.19 12.92 2.85
C ALA A 67 3.60 12.47 4.26
N ARG A 68 3.52 13.37 5.25
CA ARG A 68 3.77 13.02 6.66
C ARG A 68 2.73 12.05 7.22
N GLN A 69 1.45 12.21 6.87
CA GLN A 69 0.40 11.26 7.26
C GLN A 69 0.67 9.85 6.70
N LEU A 70 0.98 9.75 5.41
CA LEU A 70 1.32 8.47 4.77
C LEU A 70 2.57 7.84 5.40
N TRP A 71 3.58 8.64 5.74
CA TRP A 71 4.74 8.14 6.46
C TRP A 71 4.38 7.57 7.83
N GLN A 72 3.52 8.24 8.61
CA GLN A 72 3.06 7.72 9.90
C GLN A 72 2.32 6.39 9.72
N GLU A 73 1.31 6.36 8.83
CA GLU A 73 0.52 5.15 8.55
C GLU A 73 1.40 3.99 8.07
N MET A 74 2.34 4.23 7.16
CA MET A 74 3.25 3.19 6.66
C MET A 74 4.27 2.73 7.71
N SER A 75 4.75 3.64 8.58
CA SER A 75 5.67 3.28 9.67
C SER A 75 4.98 2.39 10.71
N GLU A 76 3.70 2.64 10.98
CA GLU A 76 2.88 1.80 11.86
C GLU A 76 2.59 0.43 11.22
N LEU A 77 2.34 0.39 9.91
CA LEU A 77 2.08 -0.86 9.17
C LEU A 77 3.34 -1.71 8.96
N PHE A 78 4.53 -1.10 8.91
CA PHE A 78 5.80 -1.79 8.68
C PHE A 78 6.85 -1.47 9.76
N PRO A 79 6.60 -1.80 11.03
CA PRO A 79 7.47 -1.43 12.15
C PRO A 79 8.85 -2.12 12.10
N GLU A 80 8.95 -3.22 11.34
CA GLU A 80 10.19 -3.99 11.13
C GLU A 80 10.95 -3.57 9.85
N ASN A 81 10.47 -2.58 9.09
CA ASN A 81 11.08 -2.12 7.83
C ASN A 81 11.47 -0.64 7.88
N ALA A 82 12.40 -0.25 7.01
CA ALA A 82 12.82 1.14 6.89
C ALA A 82 11.75 1.96 6.15
N VAL A 83 11.10 2.88 6.86
CA VAL A 83 10.10 3.82 6.35
C VAL A 83 10.54 5.24 6.69
N GLU A 84 10.89 6.03 5.67
CA GLU A 84 11.50 7.35 5.82
C GLU A 84 10.66 8.45 5.12
N TYR A 85 10.78 9.69 5.62
CA TYR A 85 10.10 10.89 5.11
C TYR A 85 11.04 12.09 5.03
#